data_AF-A0A9X8QSA2-F1
#
_entry.id   AF-A0A9X8QSA2-F1
#
_cell.length_a   1.000
_cell.length_b   1.000
_cell.length_c   1.000
_cell.angle_alpha   90.00
_cell.angle_beta   90.00
_cell.angle_gamma   90.00
#
_symmetry.space_group_name_H-M   'P 1'
#
loop_
_entity.id
_entity.type
_entity.pdbx_description
1 polymer ?
#
loop_
_entity_poly.entity_id
_entity_poly.type
_entity_poly.pdbx_seq_one_letter_code
_entity_poly.pdbx_strand_id
1 'polypeptide(L)' 'MPENTRIAYLNEYRDAVAKGDLDRQLGIQLAALDLDQADPDGPRLMDEIRGFRQPAAA' A
#
# COMPACT_ATOMS: atom_id res chain seq x y z
N MET A 1 -11.08 -3.88 6.62
CA MET A 1 -11.00 -4.48 5.25
C MET A 1 -10.67 -5.98 5.32
N PRO A 2 -11.17 -6.85 4.41
CA PRO A 2 -10.78 -8.26 4.35
C PRO A 2 -9.29 -8.45 4.02
N GLU A 3 -8.65 -9.47 4.60
CA GLU A 3 -7.22 -9.75 4.44
C GLU A 3 -6.79 -9.99 2.97
N ASN A 4 -7.59 -10.74 2.20
CA ASN A 4 -7.29 -10.99 0.79
C ASN A 4 -7.27 -9.70 -0.05
N THR A 5 -8.15 -8.75 0.25
CA THR A 5 -8.18 -7.44 -0.41
C THR A 5 -6.92 -6.65 -0.05
N ARG A 6 -6.52 -6.68 1.22
CA ARG A 6 -5.28 -6.05 1.69
C ARG A 6 -4.05 -6.58 0.94
N ILE A 7 -3.91 -7.90 0.88
CA ILE A 7 -2.77 -8.55 0.21
C ILE A 7 -2.74 -8.19 -1.29
N ALA A 8 -3.90 -8.13 -1.94
CA ALA A 8 -3.99 -7.73 -3.35
C ALA A 8 -3.45 -6.32 -3.59
N TYR A 9 -3.82 -5.35 -2.75
CA TYR A 9 -3.30 -3.98 -2.83
C TYR A 9 -1.77 -3.91 -2.69
N LEU A 10 -1.22 -4.66 -1.72
CA LEU A 10 0.23 -4.66 -1.49
C LEU A 10 0.99 -5.33 -2.64
N ASN A 11 0.46 -6.44 -3.18
CA ASN A 11 1.06 -7.09 -4.34
C ASN A 11 1.06 -6.17 -5.57
N GLU A 12 -0.05 -5.46 -5.80
CA GLU A 12 -0.13 -4.52 -6.90
C GLU A 12 0.84 -3.35 -6.75
N TYR A 13 0.99 -2.84 -5.53
CA TYR A 13 1.99 -1.80 -5.25
C TYR A 13 3.41 -2.30 -5.51
N ARG A 14 3.75 -3.53 -5.10
CA ARG A 14 5.06 -4.13 -5.38
C ARG A 14 5.32 -4.28 -6.87
N ASP A 15 4.33 -4.70 -7.64
CA ASP A 15 4.42 -4.82 -9.10
C ASP A 15 4.63 -3.45 -9.76
N ALA A 16 3.93 -2.41 -9.30
CA ALA A 16 4.11 -1.05 -9.79
C ALA A 16 5.50 -0.49 -9.46
N VAL A 17 6.04 -0.81 -8.27
CA VAL A 17 7.43 -0.49 -7.90
C VAL A 17 8.42 -1.20 -8.81
N ALA A 18 8.25 -2.50 -9.03
CA ALA A 18 9.15 -3.30 -9.88
C ALA A 18 9.20 -2.80 -11.34
N LYS A 19 8.08 -2.25 -11.83
CA LYS A 19 7.98 -1.68 -13.19
C LYS A 19 8.38 -0.21 -13.28
N GLY A 20 8.63 0.47 -12.16
CA GLY A 20 8.83 1.92 -12.13
C GLY A 20 7.57 2.72 -12.51
N ASP A 21 6.38 2.14 -12.37
CA ASP A 21 5.11 2.75 -12.71
C ASP A 21 4.67 3.71 -11.61
N LEU A 22 5.14 4.97 -11.70
CA LEU A 22 4.92 5.99 -10.68
C LEU A 22 3.44 6.40 -10.58
N ASP A 23 2.72 6.43 -11.70
CA ASP A 23 1.30 6.78 -11.72
C ASP A 23 0.48 5.70 -11.01
N ARG A 24 0.78 4.42 -11.26
CA ARG A 24 0.10 3.31 -10.55
C ARG A 24 0.46 3.29 -9.06
N GLN A 25 1.72 3.55 -8.71
CA GLN A 25 2.12 3.69 -7.31
C GLN A 25 1.33 4.80 -6.59
N LEU A 26 1.21 5.97 -7.22
CA LEU A 26 0.45 7.10 -6.66
C LEU A 26 -1.03 6.76 -6.51
N GLY A 27 -1.65 6.16 -7.54
CA GLY A 27 -3.06 5.76 -7.48
C GLY A 27 -3.36 4.78 -6.34
N ILE A 28 -2.46 3.82 -6.10
CA ILE A 28 -2.58 2.87 -4.99
C ILE A 28 -2.39 3.56 -3.64
N GLN A 29 -1.45 4.49 -3.52
CA GLN A 29 -1.24 5.27 -2.30
C GLN A 29 -2.45 6.13 -1.93
N LEU A 30 -3.09 6.78 -2.92
CA LEU A 30 -4.30 7.56 -2.70
C LEU A 30 -5.47 6.66 -2.26
N ALA A 31 -5.67 5.51 -2.92
CA ALA A 31 -6.70 4.56 -2.52
C ALA A 31 -6.46 4.01 -1.10
N ALA A 32 -5.20 3.75 -0.73
CA ALA A 32 -4.85 3.32 0.62
C ALA A 32 -5.13 4.41 1.67
N LEU A 33 -4.86 5.69 1.37
CA LEU A 33 -5.22 6.80 2.25
C LEU A 33 -6.74 6.88 2.47
N ASP A 34 -7.53 6.77 1.41
CA ASP A 34 -8.99 6.80 1.51
C ASP A 34 -9.53 5.65 2.37
N LEU A 35 -8.97 4.45 2.20
CA LEU A 35 -9.32 3.27 3.00
C LEU A 35 -8.94 3.42 4.47
N ASP A 36 -7.74 3.91 4.76
CA ASP A 36 -7.27 4.15 6.13
C ASP A 36 -8.08 5.25 6.83
N GLN A 37 -8.57 6.26 6.08
CA GLN A 37 -9.46 7.29 6.61
C GLN A 37 -10.87 6.77 6.88
N ALA A 38 -11.36 5.83 6.07
CA ALA A 38 -12.68 5.22 6.22
C ALA A 38 -12.76 4.25 7.41
N ASP A 39 -11.63 3.69 7.86
CA ASP A 39 -11.52 2.76 8.98
C ASP A 39 -10.31 3.09 9.88
N PRO A 40 -10.39 4.17 10.70
CA PRO A 40 -9.23 4.68 11.45
C PRO A 40 -8.68 3.74 12.52
N ASP A 41 -9.52 2.85 13.04
CA ASP A 41 -9.17 1.85 14.06
C ASP A 41 -8.69 0.53 13.44
N GLY A 42 -8.76 0.40 12.11
CA GLY A 42 -8.35 -0.78 11.36
C GLY A 42 -6.85 -0.82 11.03
N PRO A 43 -6.38 -1.94 10.45
CA PRO A 43 -5.02 -2.03 9.91
C PRO A 43 -4.78 -0.99 8.82
N ARG A 44 -3.68 -0.22 8.93
CA ARG A 44 -3.36 0.89 8.01
C ARG A 44 -2.52 0.43 6.82
N LEU A 45 -3.11 0.42 5.63
CA LEU A 45 -2.44 0.09 4.36
C LEU A 45 -1.27 1.02 4.07
N MET A 46 -1.39 2.31 4.39
CA MET A 46 -0.32 3.27 4.12
C MET A 46 0.94 3.04 4.95
N ASP A 47 0.80 2.53 6.18
CA ASP A 47 1.96 2.19 7.00
C ASP A 47 2.75 1.03 6.38
N GLU A 48 2.05 0.07 5.78
CA GLU A 48 2.67 -1.07 5.11
C GLU A 48 3.32 -0.69 3.79
N ILE A 49 2.63 0.14 2.99
CA ILE A 49 3.18 0.72 1.76
C ILE A 49 4.47 1.50 2.05
N ARG A 50 4.52 2.23 3.16
CA ARG A 50 5.74 2.92 3.62
C ARG A 50 6.83 1.94 4.04
N GLY A 51 6.47 0.82 4.67
CA GLY A 51 7.39 -0.26 5.02
C GLY A 51 8.12 -0.87 3.82
N PHE A 52 7.50 -0.89 2.63
CA PHE A 52 8.19 -1.32 1.39
C PHE A 52 9.29 -0.35 0.93
N ARG A 53 9.26 0.92 1.32
CA ARG A 53 10.26 1.93 0.94
C ARG A 53 11.41 2.03 1.92
N GLN A 54 11.30 1.45 3.11
CA GLN A 54 12.39 1.43 4.06
C GLN A 54 13.30 0.23 3.75
N PRO A 55 14.62 0.43 3.53
CA PRO A 55 15.53 -0.70 3.53
C PRO A 55 15.39 -1.41 4.88
N ALA A 56 15.29 -2.74 4.87
CA ALA A 56 15.33 -3.51 6.10
C ALA A 56 16.58 -3.08 6.87
N ALA A 57 16.39 -2.57 8.09
CA ALA A 57 17.51 -2.23 8.96
C ALA A 57 18.36 -3.50 9.11
N ALA A 58 19.63 -3.41 8.68
CA ALA A 58 20.61 -4.48 8.75
C ALA A 58 21.08 -4.73 10.18
#